data_AF-A0A6I3BPS7-F1
#
_entry.id   AF-A0A6I3BPS7-F1
#
_cell.length_a   1.000
_cell.length_b   1.000
_cell.length_c   1.000
_cell.angle_alpha   90.00
_cell.angle_beta   90.00
_cell.angle_gamma   90.00
#
_symmetry.space_group_name_H-M   'P 1'
#
loop_
_entity.id
_entity.type
_entity.pdbx_description
1 polymer ?
#
loop_
_entity_poly.entity_id
_entity_poly.type
_entity_poly.pdbx_seq_one_letter_code
_entity_poly.pdbx_strand_id
1 'polypeptide(L)'
;MFRRSRFGDVISRQLDLFERDHPFVIREAQERLDLYNRADRDEAEELYGDYVDAVETGVEILADLRDTFARTLEEGPDEEYERAFNKAVAKRLPRFALDIENT
;
A
#
# COMPACT_ATOMS: atom_id res chain seq x y z
N MET A 1 -28.06 -0.53 2.12
CA MET A 1 -27.52 -0.03 3.41
C MET A 1 -26.05 -0.41 3.45
N PHE A 2 -25.13 0.55 3.19
CA PHE A 2 -23.70 0.26 3.21
C PHE A 2 -23.30 -0.02 4.65
N ARG A 3 -23.03 -1.29 4.96
CA ARG A 3 -22.51 -1.70 6.27
C ARG A 3 -21.13 -1.05 6.40
N ARG A 4 -21.01 0.00 7.24
CA ARG A 4 -19.68 0.51 7.61
C ARG A 4 -18.91 -0.67 8.18
N SER A 5 -17.79 -1.00 7.54
CA SER A 5 -16.86 -2.01 8.05
C SER A 5 -16.49 -1.64 9.50
N ARG A 6 -16.40 -2.63 10.39
CA ARG A 6 -16.00 -2.47 11.80
C ARG A 6 -14.73 -1.62 11.94
N PHE A 7 -13.83 -1.71 10.96
CA PHE A 7 -12.55 -1.04 10.92
C PHE A 7 -12.47 0.12 9.92
N GLY A 8 -13.56 0.47 9.23
CA GLY A 8 -13.53 1.42 8.12
C GLY A 8 -12.96 2.79 8.49
N ASP A 9 -13.36 3.32 9.65
CA ASP A 9 -12.92 4.64 10.09
C ASP A 9 -11.44 4.66 10.51
N VAL A 10 -10.94 3.60 11.16
CA VAL A 10 -9.52 3.52 11.55
C VAL A 10 -8.63 3.30 10.33
N ILE A 11 -9.01 2.40 9.42
CA ILE A 11 -8.28 2.16 8.17
C ILE A 11 -8.23 3.44 7.33
N SER A 12 -9.33 4.19 7.24
CA SER A 12 -9.33 5.47 6.52
C SER A 12 -8.27 6.41 7.09
N ARG A 13 -8.21 6.56 8.42
CA ARG A 13 -7.23 7.45 9.07
C ARG A 13 -5.80 6.98 8.91
N GLN A 14 -5.55 5.67 8.94
CA GLN A 14 -4.22 5.11 8.70
C GLN A 14 -3.74 5.39 7.28
N LEU A 15 -4.62 5.25 6.29
CA LEU A 15 -4.29 5.58 4.90
C LEU A 15 -4.14 7.10 4.69
N ASP A 16 -4.94 7.91 5.39
CA ASP A 16 -4.76 9.38 5.38
C ASP A 16 -3.40 9.77 5.99
N LEU A 17 -2.97 9.06 7.05
CA LEU A 17 -1.66 9.25 7.67
C LEU A 17 -0.54 8.90 6.69
N PHE A 18 -0.64 7.75 6.02
CA PHE A 18 0.32 7.33 5.00
C PHE A 18 0.46 8.35 3.88
N GLU A 19 -0.66 8.79 3.29
CA GLU A 19 -0.67 9.77 2.20
C GLU A 19 -0.09 11.13 2.62
N ARG A 20 -0.33 11.54 3.87
CA ARG A 20 0.15 12.82 4.40
C ARG A 20 1.63 12.80 4.76
N ASP A 21 2.10 11.72 5.40
CA ASP A 21 3.43 11.64 5.99
C ASP A 21 4.45 11.02 5.01
N HIS A 22 3.99 10.22 4.04
CA HIS A 22 4.83 9.59 3.00
C HIS A 22 4.43 9.98 1.56
N PRO A 23 4.17 11.28 1.25
CA PRO A 23 3.77 11.68 -0.11
C PRO A 23 4.88 11.42 -1.13
N PHE A 24 6.14 11.44 -0.69
CA PHE A 24 7.29 11.17 -1.54
C PHE A 24 7.32 9.74 -2.06
N VAL A 25 6.95 8.75 -1.25
CA VAL A 25 6.92 7.33 -1.65
C VAL A 25 5.88 7.09 -2.75
N ILE A 26 4.70 7.69 -2.60
CA ILE A 26 3.63 7.61 -3.60
C ILE A 26 4.07 8.24 -4.92
N ARG A 27 4.65 9.44 -4.85
CA ARG A 27 5.15 10.16 -6.02
C ARG A 27 6.30 9.40 -6.68
N GLU A 28 7.19 8.83 -5.90
CA GLU A 28 8.36 8.10 -6.38
C GLU A 28 7.98 6.84 -7.17
N ALA A 29 7.05 6.03 -6.65
CA ALA A 29 6.50 4.90 -7.38
C ALA A 29 5.71 5.34 -8.63
N GLN A 30 5.19 6.58 -8.69
CA GLN A 30 4.54 7.11 -9.89
C GLN A 30 5.57 7.52 -10.93
N GLU A 31 6.60 8.25 -10.52
CA GLU A 31 7.67 8.69 -11.40
C GLU A 31 8.40 7.52 -12.05
N ARG A 32 8.72 6.47 -11.28
CA ARG A 32 9.36 5.25 -11.82
C ARG A 32 8.46 4.49 -12.78
N LEU A 33 7.17 4.36 -12.47
CA LEU A 33 6.22 3.75 -13.39
C LEU A 33 6.12 4.54 -14.70
N ASP A 34 6.12 5.87 -14.62
CA ASP A 34 6.08 6.73 -15.80
C ASP A 34 7.37 6.64 -16.61
N LEU A 35 8.53 6.47 -15.98
CA LEU A 35 9.80 6.21 -16.66
C LEU A 35 9.77 4.87 -17.38
N TYR A 36 9.39 3.80 -16.68
CA TYR A 36 9.22 2.47 -17.27
C TYR A 36 8.27 2.48 -18.48
N ASN A 37 7.11 3.12 -18.37
CA ASN A 37 6.13 3.21 -19.47
C ASN A 37 6.63 3.98 -20.70
N ARG A 38 7.66 4.81 -20.55
CA ARG A 38 8.28 5.58 -21.64
C ARG A 38 9.58 4.97 -22.14
N ALA A 39 10.06 3.91 -21.50
CA ALA A 39 11.34 3.28 -21.79
C ALA A 39 11.33 2.57 -23.14
N ASP A 40 12.47 2.59 -23.81
CA ASP A 40 12.74 1.66 -24.89
C ASP A 40 13.00 0.25 -24.35
N ARG A 41 12.89 -0.75 -25.22
CA ARG A 41 12.93 -2.17 -24.82
C ARG A 41 14.19 -2.56 -24.05
N ASP A 42 15.32 -1.93 -24.36
CA ASP A 42 16.62 -2.26 -23.77
C ASP A 42 16.77 -1.70 -22.34
N GLU A 43 16.02 -0.68 -21.96
CA GLU A 43 16.03 -0.06 -20.62
C GLU A 43 14.84 -0.49 -19.75
N ALA A 44 13.82 -1.12 -20.36
CA ALA A 44 12.56 -1.45 -19.71
C ALA A 44 12.73 -2.41 -18.52
N GLU A 45 13.69 -3.34 -18.54
CA GLU A 45 13.91 -4.29 -17.45
C GLU A 45 14.47 -3.59 -16.19
N GLU A 46 15.49 -2.75 -16.36
CA GLU A 46 16.09 -1.97 -15.26
C GLU A 46 15.07 -1.02 -14.64
N LEU A 47 14.33 -0.28 -15.47
CA LEU A 47 13.32 0.68 -15.00
C LEU A 47 12.10 -0.01 -14.37
N TYR A 48 11.79 -1.25 -14.79
CA TYR A 48 10.78 -2.05 -14.11
C TYR A 48 11.26 -2.48 -12.72
N GLY A 49 12.52 -2.90 -12.59
CA GLY A 49 13.15 -3.19 -11.29
C GLY A 49 13.08 -1.98 -10.35
N ASP A 50 13.49 -0.80 -10.83
CA ASP A 50 13.40 0.45 -10.07
C ASP A 50 11.98 0.74 -9.59
N TYR A 51 10.98 0.50 -10.44
CA TYR A 51 9.56 0.65 -10.09
C TYR A 51 9.13 -0.33 -9.00
N VAL A 52 9.50 -1.61 -9.12
CA VAL A 52 9.20 -2.64 -8.12
C VAL A 52 9.79 -2.27 -6.76
N ASP A 53 11.06 -1.87 -6.70
CA ASP A 53 11.72 -1.46 -5.44
C ASP A 53 10.99 -0.30 -4.75
N ALA A 54 10.48 0.67 -5.52
CA ALA A 54 9.69 1.78 -4.97
C ALA A 54 8.29 1.37 -4.52
N VAL A 55 7.68 0.38 -5.18
CA VAL A 55 6.41 -0.21 -4.73
C VAL A 55 6.62 -0.97 -3.41
N GLU A 56 7.67 -1.81 -3.32
CA GLU A 56 8.03 -2.55 -2.12
C GLU A 56 8.23 -1.63 -0.92
N THR A 57 8.96 -0.52 -1.10
CA THR A 57 9.14 0.50 -0.04
C THR A 57 7.79 1.02 0.50
N GLY A 58 6.82 1.28 -0.39
CA GLY A 58 5.48 1.72 0.03
C GLY A 58 4.69 0.63 0.72
N VAL A 59 4.83 -0.61 0.26
CA VAL A 59 4.16 -1.79 0.83
C VAL A 59 4.67 -2.08 2.23
N GLU A 60 5.98 -2.02 2.47
CA GLU A 60 6.59 -2.21 3.80
C GLU A 60 6.03 -1.21 4.82
N ILE A 61 5.95 0.08 4.45
CA ILE A 61 5.39 1.11 5.35
C ILE A 61 3.89 0.84 5.64
N LEU A 62 3.13 0.45 4.61
CA LEU A 62 1.71 0.12 4.77
C LEU A 62 1.51 -1.12 5.64
N ALA A 63 2.33 -2.16 5.47
CA ALA A 63 2.34 -3.36 6.28
C ALA A 63 2.70 -3.04 7.74
N ASP A 64 3.73 -2.23 7.97
CA ASP A 64 4.11 -1.79 9.31
C ASP A 64 2.99 -1.02 10.03
N LEU A 65 2.29 -0.12 9.32
CA LEU A 65 1.12 0.59 9.85
C LEU A 65 -0.02 -0.38 10.21
N ARG A 66 -0.29 -1.36 9.33
CA ARG A 66 -1.30 -2.39 9.52
C ARG A 66 -0.99 -3.23 10.75
N ASP A 67 0.20 -3.81 10.78
CA ASP A 67 0.65 -4.79 11.76
C ASP A 67 0.84 -4.15 13.14
N THR A 68 1.27 -2.90 13.18
CA THR A 68 1.36 -2.13 14.43
C THR A 68 0.00 -1.96 15.08
N PHE A 69 -1.04 -1.65 14.31
CA PHE A 69 -2.39 -1.56 14.85
C PHE A 69 -2.98 -2.94 15.18
N ALA A 70 -2.79 -3.94 14.32
CA ALA A 70 -3.28 -5.30 14.56
C ALA A 70 -2.77 -5.86 15.90
N ARG A 71 -1.50 -5.61 16.26
CA ARG A 71 -0.92 -5.99 17.56
C ARG A 71 -1.58 -5.34 18.78
N THR A 72 -2.34 -4.26 18.59
CA THR A 72 -3.09 -3.60 19.69
C THR A 72 -4.47 -4.22 19.92
N LEU A 73 -4.94 -5.07 19.02
CA LEU A 73 -6.22 -5.76 19.17
C LEU A 73 -6.06 -6.87 20.22
N GLU A 74 -6.92 -6.84 21.24
CA GLU A 74 -6.81 -7.70 22.44
C GLU A 74 -6.84 -9.21 22.12
N GLU A 75 -7.37 -9.61 20.96
CA GLU A 75 -7.50 -11.00 20.52
C GLU A 75 -6.33 -11.50 19.64
N GLY A 76 -5.32 -10.66 19.37
CA GLY A 76 -4.23 -10.96 18.43
C GLY A 76 -4.51 -10.50 16.99
N PRO A 77 -3.73 -10.94 15.99
CA PRO A 77 -3.91 -10.54 14.60
C PRO A 77 -5.34 -10.85 14.11
N ASP A 78 -6.07 -9.81 13.71
CA ASP A 78 -7.46 -9.92 13.26
C ASP A 78 -7.49 -9.99 11.73
N GLU A 79 -7.74 -11.19 11.20
CA GLU A 79 -7.80 -11.41 9.75
C GLU A 79 -8.89 -10.58 9.05
N GLU A 80 -9.98 -10.20 9.75
CA GLU A 80 -10.99 -9.30 9.18
C GLU A 80 -10.41 -7.90 9.00
N TYR A 81 -9.65 -7.40 9.97
CA TYR A 81 -8.95 -6.14 9.86
C TYR A 81 -7.93 -6.15 8.73
N GLU A 82 -7.06 -7.16 8.65
CA GLU A 82 -6.02 -7.26 7.61
C GLU A 82 -6.65 -7.29 6.20
N ARG A 83 -7.66 -8.14 5.98
CA ARG A 83 -8.39 -8.18 4.70
C ARG A 83 -9.08 -6.86 4.38
N ALA A 84 -9.65 -6.19 5.38
CA ALA A 84 -10.28 -4.89 5.19
C ALA A 84 -9.25 -3.80 4.85
N PHE A 85 -8.06 -3.85 5.44
CA PHE A 85 -6.96 -2.93 5.18
C PHE A 85 -6.44 -3.12 3.76
N ASN A 86 -6.08 -4.35 3.37
CA ASN A 86 -5.57 -4.66 2.02
C ASN A 86 -6.57 -4.24 0.94
N LYS A 87 -7.87 -4.50 1.17
CA LYS A 87 -8.94 -4.04 0.26
C LYS A 87 -9.02 -2.51 0.17
N ALA A 88 -8.78 -1.80 1.26
CA ALA A 88 -8.77 -0.33 1.25
C ALA A 88 -7.55 0.22 0.52
N VAL A 89 -6.36 -0.39 0.69
CA VAL A 89 -5.16 -0.10 -0.09
C VAL A 89 -5.44 -0.33 -1.58
N ALA A 90 -5.98 -1.49 -1.96
CA ALA A 90 -6.31 -1.80 -3.34
C ALA A 90 -7.26 -0.77 -4.00
N LYS A 91 -8.15 -0.17 -3.21
CA LYS A 91 -9.09 0.85 -3.68
C LYS A 91 -8.45 2.25 -3.80
N ARG A 92 -7.65 2.67 -2.81
CA ARG A 92 -7.11 4.05 -2.72
C ARG A 92 -5.75 4.19 -3.38
N LEU A 93 -4.92 3.18 -3.26
CA LEU A 93 -3.53 3.15 -3.69
C LEU A 93 -3.25 1.87 -4.52
N PRO A 94 -3.90 1.71 -5.71
CA PRO A 94 -3.88 0.45 -6.45
C PRO A 94 -2.49 -0.12 -6.79
N ARG A 95 -1.47 0.74 -6.89
CA ARG A 95 -0.09 0.31 -7.19
C ARG A 95 0.58 -0.53 -6.11
N PHE A 96 0.17 -0.40 -4.85
CA PHE A 96 0.72 -1.18 -3.74
C PHE A 96 -0.12 -2.44 -3.46
N ALA A 97 -1.21 -2.65 -4.21
CA ALA A 97 -2.23 -3.65 -3.90
C ALA A 97 -1.76 -5.10 -4.06
N LEU A 98 -0.93 -5.36 -5.08
CA LEU A 98 -0.48 -6.72 -5.37
C LEU A 98 0.44 -7.23 -4.25
N ASP A 99 1.38 -6.40 -3.81
CA ASP A 99 2.40 -6.85 -2.86
C ASP A 99 1.88 -6.83 -1.42
N ILE A 100 1.02 -5.88 -1.04
CA ILE A 100 0.39 -5.84 0.31
C ILE A 100 -0.50 -7.06 0.59
N GLU A 101 -1.04 -7.71 -0.45
CA GLU A 101 -1.80 -8.96 -0.30
C GLU A 101 -0.90 -10.16 -0.01
N ASN A 102 0.41 -10.05 -0.27
CA ASN A 102 1.40 -11.09 -0.04
C ASN A 102 2.22 -10.89 1.26
N THR A 103 1.96 -9.81 2.01
CA THR A 103 2.59 -9.50 3.31
C THR A 103 1.72 -9.90 4.51
#